data_AF-A0A851BWG0-F1
#
_entry.id   AF-A0A851BWG0-F1
#
_cell.length_a   1.000
_cell.length_b   1.000
_cell.length_c   1.000
_cell.angle_alpha   90.00
_cell.angle_beta   90.00
_cell.angle_gamma   90.00
#
_symmetry.space_group_name_H-M   'P 1'
#
loop_
_entity.id
_entity.type
_entity.pdbx_description
1 polymer ?
#
loop_
_entity_poly.entity_id
_entity_poly.type
_entity_poly.pdbx_seq_one_letter_code
_entity_poly.pdbx_strand_id
1 'polypeptide(L)'
;KDEVELQQDEENLPYEEEIYKDSSTFLKGTQSLNPHNDYCQHFVDTGHRPQNFIRDVGMSQPFPGHCCTSSKQSGILCLNRYLQADLEAFDIRELKSKFDVILLEPPLEEYYRETGITANEKCWTWDDV
;
A
#
# COMPACT_ATOMS: atom_id res chain seq x y z
N LYS A 1 5.44 -59.84 -4.35
CA LYS A 1 4.64 -59.75 -5.59
C LYS A 1 4.16 -58.32 -5.63
N ASP A 2 5.02 -57.48 -6.17
CA ASP A 2 4.84 -56.05 -6.36
C ASP A 2 3.99 -55.85 -7.62
N GLU A 3 2.88 -55.13 -7.52
CA GLU A 3 2.12 -54.66 -8.68
C GLU A 3 2.45 -53.18 -8.86
N VAL A 4 3.13 -52.89 -9.98
CA VAL A 4 3.48 -51.56 -10.45
C VAL A 4 2.30 -51.04 -11.26
N GLU A 5 1.64 -49.99 -10.79
CA GLU A 5 0.58 -49.31 -11.51
C GLU A 5 1.18 -48.30 -12.51
N LEU A 6 0.85 -48.47 -13.78
CA LEU A 6 1.36 -47.70 -14.92
C LEU A 6 0.84 -46.26 -14.90
N GLN A 7 1.75 -45.28 -14.88
CA GLN A 7 1.43 -43.88 -15.18
C GLN A 7 1.16 -43.75 -16.68
N GLN A 8 -0.03 -43.29 -17.05
CA GLN A 8 -0.35 -42.90 -18.43
C GLN A 8 0.00 -41.43 -18.62
N ASP A 9 0.83 -41.16 -19.63
CA ASP A 9 1.24 -39.84 -20.09
C ASP A 9 0.02 -39.05 -20.62
N GLU A 10 -0.36 -37.94 -19.97
CA GLU A 10 -1.32 -36.99 -20.53
C GLU A 10 -0.61 -36.02 -21.48
N GLU A 11 -0.95 -36.15 -22.76
CA GLU A 11 -0.44 -35.37 -23.89
C GLU A 11 -0.66 -33.86 -23.76
N ASN A 12 0.32 -33.11 -24.27
CA ASN A 12 0.30 -31.65 -24.46
C ASN A 12 -0.97 -31.19 -25.22
N LEU A 13 -1.90 -30.55 -24.53
CA LEU A 13 -2.96 -29.75 -25.15
C LEU A 13 -2.44 -28.33 -25.45
N PRO A 14 -2.74 -27.75 -26.63
CA PRO A 14 -2.31 -26.40 -26.98
C PRO A 14 -3.01 -25.36 -26.08
N TYR A 15 -2.22 -24.52 -25.43
CA TYR A 15 -2.72 -23.39 -24.63
C TYR A 15 -3.12 -22.25 -25.56
N GLU A 16 -4.43 -22.10 -25.80
CA GLU A 16 -4.96 -20.89 -26.43
C GLU A 16 -5.01 -19.78 -25.37
N GLU A 17 -4.27 -18.69 -25.58
CA GLU A 17 -4.38 -17.47 -24.79
C GLU A 17 -5.75 -16.83 -25.03
N GLU A 18 -6.74 -17.18 -24.22
CA GLU A 18 -8.01 -16.50 -24.21
C GLU A 18 -7.81 -15.05 -23.74
N ILE A 19 -8.00 -14.09 -24.65
CA ILE A 19 -7.98 -12.66 -24.31
C ILE A 19 -9.36 -12.30 -23.73
N TYR A 20 -9.40 -12.08 -22.41
CA TYR A 20 -10.62 -11.73 -21.69
C TYR A 20 -11.04 -10.29 -21.99
N LYS A 21 -12.18 -10.13 -22.67
CA LYS A 21 -12.72 -8.81 -23.06
C LYS A 21 -13.86 -8.30 -22.17
N ASP A 22 -14.39 -9.14 -21.28
CA ASP A 22 -15.54 -8.79 -20.44
C ASP A 22 -15.43 -9.46 -19.06
N SER A 23 -16.02 -8.84 -18.03
CA SER A 23 -16.06 -9.37 -16.66
C SER A 23 -17.02 -10.56 -16.52
N SER A 24 -17.84 -10.82 -17.55
CA SER A 24 -18.77 -11.95 -17.61
C SER A 24 -18.12 -13.32 -17.36
N THR A 25 -16.84 -13.46 -17.70
CA THR A 25 -16.11 -14.72 -17.56
C THR A 25 -15.70 -14.99 -16.10
N PHE A 26 -15.64 -13.94 -15.27
CA PHE A 26 -15.45 -14.05 -13.82
C PHE A 26 -16.77 -14.18 -13.04
N LEU A 27 -17.92 -13.93 -13.68
CA LEU A 27 -19.24 -14.06 -13.05
C LEU A 27 -19.72 -15.51 -12.90
N LYS A 28 -19.17 -16.47 -13.65
CA LYS A 28 -19.54 -17.90 -13.55
C LYS A 28 -18.47 -18.65 -12.73
N GLY A 29 -18.67 -18.63 -11.42
CA GLY A 29 -17.78 -19.26 -10.45
C GLY A 29 -17.52 -20.73 -10.71
N THR A 30 -16.28 -21.15 -10.43
CA THR A 30 -15.96 -22.54 -10.13
C THR A 30 -16.66 -22.92 -8.82
N GLN A 31 -17.34 -24.08 -8.82
CA GLN A 31 -18.04 -24.60 -7.64
C GLN A 31 -17.07 -25.20 -6.61
N SER A 32 -15.97 -24.50 -6.29
CA SER A 32 -15.19 -24.78 -5.09
C SER A 32 -15.74 -23.92 -3.96
N LEU A 33 -16.05 -24.55 -2.84
CA LEU A 33 -16.65 -24.06 -1.58
C LEU A 33 -15.95 -22.85 -0.90
N ASN A 34 -15.67 -21.76 -1.60
CA ASN A 34 -15.39 -20.46 -0.99
C ASN A 34 -15.86 -19.31 -1.90
N PRO A 35 -17.17 -19.02 -1.92
CA PRO A 35 -17.72 -17.97 -2.74
C PRO A 35 -17.40 -16.59 -2.14
N HIS A 36 -16.76 -15.74 -2.94
CA HIS A 36 -16.82 -14.28 -2.86
C HIS A 36 -16.15 -13.60 -1.65
N ASN A 37 -14.82 -13.61 -1.61
CA ASN A 37 -14.07 -12.59 -0.85
C ASN A 37 -13.26 -11.68 -1.80
N ASP A 38 -13.88 -11.31 -2.92
CA ASP A 38 -13.34 -10.31 -3.83
C ASP A 38 -13.71 -8.92 -3.30
N TYR A 39 -12.76 -8.29 -2.60
CA TYR A 39 -12.96 -6.96 -2.06
C TYR A 39 -13.00 -5.86 -3.13
N CYS A 40 -12.48 -6.12 -4.33
CA CYS A 40 -12.63 -5.20 -5.45
C CYS A 40 -14.08 -5.18 -5.92
N GLN A 41 -14.70 -6.36 -6.08
CA GLN A 41 -16.13 -6.45 -6.38
C GLN A 41 -16.96 -5.86 -5.22
N HIS A 42 -16.59 -6.12 -3.96
CA HIS A 42 -17.26 -5.54 -2.81
C HIS A 42 -17.20 -4.00 -2.77
N PHE A 43 -16.09 -3.39 -3.20
CA PHE A 43 -15.97 -1.94 -3.34
C PHE A 43 -16.91 -1.39 -4.41
N VAL A 44 -17.04 -2.06 -5.55
CA VAL A 44 -18.00 -1.68 -6.61
C VAL A 44 -19.43 -1.75 -6.08
N ASP A 45 -19.75 -2.79 -5.31
CA ASP A 45 -21.10 -3.04 -4.81
C ASP A 45 -21.50 -2.16 -3.61
N THR A 46 -20.56 -1.81 -2.73
CA THR A 46 -20.84 -1.17 -1.42
C THR A 46 -20.12 0.15 -1.18
N GLY A 47 -19.09 0.46 -1.97
CA GLY A 47 -18.19 1.59 -1.74
C GLY A 47 -17.16 1.39 -0.61
N HIS A 48 -17.18 0.26 0.10
CA HIS A 48 -16.16 -0.05 1.10
C HIS A 48 -14.83 -0.40 0.43
N ARG A 49 -13.79 0.41 0.69
CA ARG A 49 -12.47 0.19 0.09
C ARG A 49 -11.84 -1.11 0.64
N PRO A 50 -11.08 -1.86 -0.16
CA PRO A 50 -10.47 -3.12 0.28
C PRO A 50 -9.64 -3.02 1.56
N GLN A 51 -8.93 -1.90 1.77
CA GLN A 51 -8.14 -1.67 2.99
C GLN A 51 -8.96 -1.62 4.28
N ASN A 52 -10.29 -1.38 4.19
CA ASN A 52 -11.16 -1.33 5.36
C ASN A 52 -11.27 -2.69 6.06
N PHE A 53 -10.96 -3.79 5.36
CA PHE A 53 -11.03 -5.15 5.89
C PHE A 53 -9.71 -5.63 6.53
N ILE A 54 -8.66 -4.80 6.54
CA ILE A 54 -7.39 -5.13 7.21
C ILE A 54 -7.60 -4.98 8.73
N ARG A 55 -7.36 -6.05 9.46
CA ARG A 55 -7.43 -6.09 10.94
C ARG A 55 -6.06 -5.75 11.54
N ASP A 56 -6.07 -5.26 12.78
CA ASP A 56 -4.87 -5.02 13.59
C ASP A 56 -3.85 -4.03 12.98
N VAL A 57 -4.31 -2.97 12.30
CA VAL A 57 -3.46 -1.93 11.69
C VAL A 57 -3.01 -0.82 12.66
N GLY A 58 -3.65 -0.72 13.81
CA GLY A 58 -3.37 0.36 14.77
C GLY A 58 -2.04 0.14 15.49
N MET A 59 -1.17 1.14 15.51
CA MET A 59 0.14 1.09 16.21
C MET A 59 0.03 0.76 17.70
N SER A 60 -1.14 1.01 18.32
CA SER A 60 -1.40 0.77 19.74
C SER A 60 -1.89 -0.64 20.05
N GLN A 61 -2.17 -1.47 19.04
CA GLN A 61 -2.70 -2.82 19.24
C GLN A 61 -1.53 -3.80 19.15
N PRO A 62 -0.89 -4.16 20.29
CA PRO A 62 0.12 -5.19 20.27
C PRO A 62 -0.54 -6.45 19.74
N PHE A 63 0.02 -6.99 18.68
CA PHE A 63 -0.45 -8.23 18.11
C PHE A 63 -0.68 -9.28 19.20
N PRO A 64 -1.86 -9.90 19.25
CA PRO A 64 -2.19 -10.90 20.26
C PRO A 64 -1.32 -12.13 20.03
N GLY A 65 -0.15 -12.17 20.69
CA GLY A 65 0.79 -13.30 20.60
C GLY A 65 2.28 -12.93 20.65
N HIS A 66 2.66 -11.66 20.62
CA HIS A 66 4.07 -11.26 20.71
C HIS A 66 4.28 -10.34 21.91
N CYS A 67 4.69 -10.92 23.04
CA CYS A 67 4.99 -10.22 24.29
C CYS A 67 6.19 -9.25 24.18
N CYS A 68 6.95 -9.26 23.07
CA CYS A 68 8.30 -8.69 23.02
C CYS A 68 8.50 -7.50 22.06
N THR A 69 7.48 -6.96 21.39
CA THR A 69 7.68 -5.90 20.38
C THR A 69 7.52 -4.47 20.90
N SER A 70 6.94 -4.28 22.09
CA SER A 70 6.59 -2.95 22.65
C SER A 70 7.74 -2.22 23.36
N SER A 71 8.94 -2.80 23.44
CA SER A 71 10.02 -2.32 24.34
C SER A 71 11.02 -1.33 23.72
N LYS A 72 10.89 -0.93 22.44
CA LYS A 72 11.93 -0.14 21.74
C LYS A 72 11.74 1.38 21.74
N GLN A 73 10.62 1.91 22.24
CA GLN A 73 10.25 3.32 22.00
C GLN A 73 10.81 4.31 23.03
N SER A 74 11.34 3.84 24.16
CA SER A 74 11.72 4.69 25.30
C SER A 74 13.00 5.53 25.12
N GLY A 75 13.74 5.35 24.01
CA GLY A 75 15.03 6.02 23.76
C GLY A 75 14.98 7.23 22.83
N ILE A 76 13.84 7.51 22.18
CA ILE A 76 13.73 8.52 21.11
C ILE A 76 13.04 9.79 21.65
N LEU A 77 13.46 10.28 22.81
CA LEU A 77 13.02 11.58 23.33
C LEU A 77 14.06 12.63 22.96
N CYS A 78 14.16 12.95 21.66
CA CYS A 78 14.90 14.12 21.23
C CYS A 78 14.01 15.36 21.38
N LEU A 79 14.59 16.47 21.83
CA LEU A 79 13.89 17.76 21.91
C LEU A 79 13.45 18.18 20.49
N ASN A 80 12.15 18.37 20.29
CA ASN A 80 11.61 18.85 19.01
C ASN A 80 12.17 20.25 18.70
N ARG A 81 12.85 20.39 17.56
CA ARG A 81 13.33 21.67 17.03
C ARG A 81 12.69 21.92 15.68
N TYR A 82 12.20 23.14 15.45
CA TYR A 82 11.61 23.56 14.18
C TYR A 82 12.25 24.87 13.71
N LEU A 83 12.28 25.07 12.40
CA LEU A 83 12.74 26.30 11.75
C LEU A 83 11.74 26.64 10.65
N GLN A 84 11.13 27.83 10.73
CA GLN A 84 10.35 28.36 9.61
C GLN A 84 11.33 28.92 8.57
N ALA A 85 11.31 28.39 7.36
CA ALA A 85 12.11 28.87 6.24
C ALA A 85 11.33 28.72 4.93
N ASP A 86 11.59 29.61 3.98
CA ASP A 86 11.12 29.46 2.61
C ASP A 86 12.13 28.61 1.83
N LEU A 87 11.80 27.36 1.57
CA LEU A 87 12.73 26.37 1.01
C LEU A 87 13.18 26.69 -0.42
N GLU A 88 12.47 27.54 -1.17
CA GLU A 88 12.88 27.95 -2.53
C GLU A 88 14.07 28.92 -2.51
N ALA A 89 14.12 29.78 -1.50
CA ALA A 89 15.18 30.78 -1.32
C ALA A 89 16.21 30.39 -0.23
N PHE A 90 15.89 29.38 0.58
CA PHE A 90 16.72 28.98 1.71
C PHE A 90 17.91 28.13 1.28
N ASP A 91 19.11 28.52 1.69
CA ASP A 91 20.30 27.70 1.49
C ASP A 91 20.32 26.55 2.52
N ILE A 92 19.96 25.36 2.07
CA ILE A 92 19.96 24.12 2.87
C ILE A 92 21.30 23.84 3.58
N ARG A 93 22.41 24.41 3.11
CA ARG A 93 23.73 24.26 3.74
C ARG A 93 23.83 25.00 5.07
N GLU A 94 22.96 25.97 5.34
CA GLU A 94 22.91 26.70 6.60
C GLU A 94 22.51 25.82 7.80
N LEU A 95 21.86 24.67 7.55
CA LEU A 95 21.51 23.71 8.58
C LEU A 95 22.75 23.12 9.29
N LYS A 96 23.96 23.29 8.73
CA LYS A 96 25.28 22.99 9.33
C LYS A 96 25.43 21.60 9.97
N SER A 97 24.53 20.68 9.66
CA SER A 97 24.49 19.32 10.16
C SER A 97 24.30 18.35 9.01
N LYS A 98 24.89 17.17 9.13
CA LYS A 98 24.52 16.03 8.30
C LYS A 98 23.35 15.33 8.98
N PHE A 99 22.34 14.97 8.21
CA PHE A 99 21.18 14.26 8.71
C PHE A 99 21.33 12.78 8.33
N ASP A 100 21.11 11.89 9.29
CA ASP A 100 21.12 10.44 9.02
C ASP A 100 19.88 10.01 8.23
N VAL A 101 18.74 10.65 8.50
CA VAL A 101 17.45 10.43 7.84
C VAL A 101 16.79 11.77 7.62
N ILE A 102 16.23 11.98 6.42
CA ILE A 102 15.43 13.16 6.08
C ILE A 102 14.06 12.67 5.60
N LEU A 103 13.00 13.21 6.20
CA LEU A 103 11.64 13.05 5.71
C LEU A 103 11.29 14.28 4.86
N LEU A 104 10.89 14.07 3.61
CA LEU A 104 10.46 15.11 2.69
C LEU A 104 8.97 14.95 2.39
N GLU A 105 8.19 16.00 2.63
CA GLU A 105 6.76 16.07 2.30
C GLU A 105 6.47 17.39 1.56
N PRO A 106 6.87 17.53 0.29
CA PRO A 106 6.63 18.76 -0.48
C PRO A 106 5.12 18.95 -0.76
N PRO A 107 4.64 20.21 -0.83
CA PRO A 107 3.22 20.50 -1.07
C PRO A 107 2.86 20.29 -2.55
N LEU A 108 2.52 19.06 -2.93
CA LEU A 108 2.16 18.73 -4.31
C LEU A 108 0.74 19.21 -4.65
N GLU A 109 0.53 19.61 -5.91
CA GLU A 109 -0.77 20.08 -6.39
C GLU A 109 -1.87 19.00 -6.27
N GLU A 110 -1.52 17.73 -6.46
CA GLU A 110 -2.46 16.59 -6.39
C GLU A 110 -3.19 16.49 -5.05
N TYR A 111 -2.51 16.82 -3.93
CA TYR A 111 -3.10 16.78 -2.59
C TYR A 111 -4.29 17.75 -2.45
N TYR A 112 -4.22 18.89 -3.13
CA TYR A 112 -5.25 19.93 -3.09
C TYR A 112 -6.32 19.70 -4.16
N ARG A 113 -5.91 19.22 -5.34
CA ARG A 113 -6.83 18.92 -6.44
C ARG A 113 -7.79 17.78 -6.08
N GLU A 114 -7.29 16.71 -5.47
CA GLU A 114 -8.12 15.55 -5.10
C GLU A 114 -9.08 15.83 -3.93
N THR A 115 -8.69 16.72 -3.02
CA THR A 115 -9.50 17.08 -1.85
C THR A 115 -10.48 18.23 -2.13
N GLY A 116 -10.30 18.96 -3.24
CA GLY A 116 -11.11 20.13 -3.59
C GLY A 116 -10.83 21.37 -2.72
N ILE A 117 -9.77 21.33 -1.90
CA ILE A 117 -9.35 22.41 -1.01
C ILE A 117 -8.34 23.27 -1.77
N THR A 118 -8.47 24.59 -1.72
CA THR A 118 -7.47 25.50 -2.31
C THR A 118 -6.20 25.52 -1.45
N ALA A 119 -5.03 25.38 -2.07
CA ALA A 119 -3.76 25.50 -1.38
C ALA A 119 -3.56 26.91 -0.82
N ASN A 120 -3.11 27.00 0.43
CA ASN A 120 -2.76 28.28 1.07
C ASN A 120 -1.30 28.67 0.81
N GLU A 121 -0.51 27.77 0.23
CA GLU A 121 0.92 27.88 0.00
C GLU A 121 1.25 27.44 -1.44
N LYS A 122 2.43 27.81 -1.92
CA LYS A 122 2.85 27.53 -3.31
C LYS A 122 3.00 26.02 -3.48
N CYS A 123 2.25 25.44 -4.41
CA CYS A 123 2.43 24.03 -4.79
C CYS A 123 3.74 23.84 -5.55
N TRP A 124 4.40 22.71 -5.30
CA TRP A 124 5.65 22.33 -5.94
C TRP A 124 5.40 21.34 -7.06
N THR A 125 6.20 21.44 -8.11
CA THR A 125 6.26 20.46 -9.19
C THR A 125 7.36 19.44 -8.91
N TRP A 126 7.36 18.32 -9.64
CA TRP A 126 8.42 17.32 -9.53
C TRP A 126 9.81 17.84 -9.96
N ASP A 127 9.87 18.93 -10.72
CA ASP A 127 11.13 19.59 -11.05
C ASP A 127 11.69 20.43 -9.87
N ASP A 128 10.83 20.81 -8.92
CA ASP A 128 11.19 21.58 -7.72
C ASP A 128 11.61 20.67 -6.54
N VAL A 129 11.27 19.38 -6.59
CA VAL A 129 11.53 18.37 -5.53
C VAL A 129 12.86 17.66 -5.76
#